data_AF-A0AB35MCX6-F1
#
_entry.id   AF-A0AB35MCX6-F1
#
_cell.length_a   1.000
_cell.length_b   1.000
_cell.length_c   1.000
_cell.angle_alpha   90.00
_cell.angle_beta   90.00
_cell.angle_gamma   90.00
#
_symmetry.space_group_name_H-M   'P 1'
#
loop_
_entity.id
_entity.type
_entity.pdbx_description
1 polymer ?
#
loop_
_entity_poly.entity_id
_entity_poly.type
_entity_poly.pdbx_seq_one_letter_code
_entity_poly.pdbx_strand_id
1 'polypeptide(L)'
;MIEEARQESVRIAQQKSLEKRKTLEKTPQYKARMKNRFLRNKYAIDCYIEKIDFHRLMDILRRIDEDNRLFENDLLWLSTHGRDYFSKELRSAYHHAEAKFYEEHFNRSQDVWMAINASSHYRKCGKSLRAAEILKAIDIVNMASRKMKTAFHTTFCGVQRDLGHRDEAIDLAMIAHGLMSKDFRPCTLLGAIYMEAGQVSLGHEWYEKAIERGASEEAIDSELRIIFNRANHKDRQDIRKYLLQVDSRRFSWVKNR
;
A
#
# COMPACT_ATOMS: atom_id res chain seq x y z
N MET A 1 7.45 36.83 -56.12
CA MET A 1 6.56 37.92 -55.61
C MET A 1 5.39 37.39 -54.77
N ILE A 2 4.34 36.76 -55.32
CA ILE A 2 3.17 36.31 -54.52
C ILE A 2 3.52 35.16 -53.56
N GLU A 3 4.31 34.18 -54.02
CA GLU A 3 4.69 33.01 -53.22
C GLU A 3 5.66 33.37 -52.08
N GLU A 4 6.60 34.29 -52.32
CA GLU A 4 7.53 34.80 -51.28
C GLU A 4 6.79 35.61 -50.21
N ALA A 5 5.83 36.45 -50.59
CA ALA A 5 5.00 37.19 -49.63
C ALA A 5 4.15 36.24 -48.77
N ARG A 6 3.70 35.12 -49.35
CA ARG A 6 2.94 34.08 -48.64
C ARG A 6 3.84 33.34 -47.64
N GLN A 7 5.04 32.93 -48.05
CA GLN A 7 6.02 32.28 -47.17
C GLN A 7 6.47 33.18 -46.02
N GLU A 8 6.70 34.47 -46.28
CA GLU A 8 7.06 35.44 -45.25
C GLU A 8 5.91 35.66 -44.25
N SER A 9 4.66 35.73 -44.71
CA SER A 9 3.50 35.85 -43.82
C SER A 9 3.33 34.63 -42.89
N VAL A 10 3.61 33.43 -43.40
CA VAL A 10 3.61 32.18 -42.61
C VAL A 10 4.73 32.21 -41.56
N ARG A 11 5.92 32.67 -41.94
CA ARG A 11 7.08 32.76 -41.04
C ARG A 11 6.84 33.77 -39.90
N ILE A 12 6.30 34.94 -40.23
CA ILE A 12 5.90 35.96 -39.24
C ILE A 12 4.80 35.43 -38.31
N ALA A 13 3.80 34.70 -38.84
CA ALA A 13 2.76 34.09 -38.04
C ALA A 13 3.30 33.01 -37.08
N GLN A 14 4.24 32.18 -37.55
CA GLN A 14 4.93 31.19 -36.72
C GLN A 14 5.76 31.86 -35.62
N GLN A 15 6.50 32.91 -35.94
CA GLN A 15 7.31 33.66 -34.97
C GLN A 15 6.43 34.27 -33.87
N LYS A 16 5.34 34.96 -34.25
CA LYS A 16 4.36 35.53 -33.31
C LYS A 16 3.69 34.46 -32.44
N SER A 17 3.40 33.29 -33.01
CA SER A 17 2.85 32.14 -32.27
C SER A 17 3.83 31.62 -31.22
N LEU A 18 5.11 31.46 -31.60
CA LEU A 18 6.17 31.01 -30.69
C LEU A 18 6.41 32.00 -29.55
N GLU A 19 6.43 33.30 -29.84
CA GLU A 19 6.57 34.34 -28.82
C GLU A 19 5.40 34.35 -27.85
N LYS A 20 4.15 34.26 -28.35
CA LYS A 20 2.96 34.10 -27.50
C LYS A 20 3.03 32.85 -26.64
N ARG A 21 3.54 31.73 -27.17
CA ARG A 21 3.70 30.51 -26.38
C ARG A 21 4.74 30.70 -25.27
N LYS A 22 5.89 31.29 -25.59
CA LYS A 22 6.95 31.59 -24.62
C LYS A 22 6.50 32.55 -23.52
N THR A 23 5.66 33.54 -23.83
CA THR A 23 5.11 34.46 -22.81
C THR A 23 4.09 33.75 -21.93
N LEU A 24 3.20 32.94 -22.49
CA LEU A 24 2.26 32.11 -21.73
C LEU A 24 2.98 31.13 -20.80
N GLU A 25 4.02 30.45 -21.28
CA GLU A 25 4.82 29.49 -20.50
C GLU A 25 5.49 30.13 -19.27
N LYS A 26 5.77 31.44 -19.31
CA LYS A 26 6.34 32.19 -18.18
C LYS A 26 5.31 32.57 -17.12
N THR A 27 4.01 32.52 -17.42
CA THR A 27 2.97 32.93 -16.49
C THR A 27 2.86 32.00 -15.27
N PRO A 28 2.58 32.53 -14.07
CA PRO A 28 2.36 31.70 -12.88
C PRO A 28 1.21 30.70 -13.06
N GLN A 29 0.13 31.07 -13.77
CA GLN A 29 -1.00 30.18 -13.99
C GLN A 29 -0.61 28.98 -14.86
N TYR A 30 0.18 29.20 -15.92
CA TYR A 30 0.66 28.10 -16.76
C TYR A 30 1.59 27.16 -15.99
N LYS A 31 2.54 27.71 -15.23
CA LYS A 31 3.45 26.91 -14.38
C LYS A 31 2.68 26.08 -13.35
N ALA A 32 1.69 26.67 -12.68
CA ALA A 32 0.83 25.97 -11.72
C ALA A 32 0.02 24.85 -12.41
N ARG A 33 -0.56 25.13 -13.59
CA ARG A 33 -1.30 24.12 -14.37
C ARG A 33 -0.40 22.96 -14.79
N MET A 34 0.83 23.24 -15.21
CA MET A 34 1.80 22.20 -15.58
C MET A 34 2.26 21.39 -14.36
N LYS A 35 2.50 22.04 -13.21
CA LYS A 35 2.82 21.34 -11.95
C LYS A 35 1.67 20.42 -11.53
N ASN A 36 0.43 20.90 -11.57
CA ASN A 36 -0.75 20.08 -11.25
C ASN A 36 -0.89 18.88 -12.20
N ARG A 37 -0.69 19.10 -13.50
CA ARG A 37 -0.70 18.00 -14.49
C ARG A 37 0.40 16.99 -14.22
N PHE A 38 1.61 17.45 -13.90
CA PHE A 38 2.73 16.58 -13.55
C PHE A 38 2.42 15.72 -12.33
N LEU A 39 1.93 16.32 -11.23
CA LEU A 39 1.60 15.61 -10.01
C LEU A 39 0.52 14.56 -10.23
N ARG A 40 -0.54 14.91 -10.97
CA ARG A 40 -1.60 13.95 -11.33
C ARG A 40 -1.03 12.76 -12.11
N ASN A 41 -0.17 13.01 -13.09
CA ASN A 41 0.45 11.94 -13.86
C ASN A 41 1.39 11.08 -12.99
N LYS A 42 2.22 11.71 -12.14
CA LYS A 42 3.15 11.02 -11.22
C LYS A 42 2.41 10.05 -10.29
N TYR A 43 1.24 10.46 -9.81
CA TYR A 43 0.42 9.66 -8.91
C TYR A 43 -0.72 8.93 -9.64
N ALA A 44 -0.64 8.75 -10.95
CA ALA A 44 -1.61 8.01 -11.75
C ALA A 44 -3.08 8.39 -11.49
N ILE A 45 -3.36 9.71 -11.41
CA ILE A 45 -4.71 10.26 -11.28
C ILE A 45 -5.25 10.62 -12.67
N ASP A 46 -5.72 9.59 -13.36
CA ASP A 46 -6.29 9.65 -14.71
C ASP A 46 -7.81 9.88 -14.72
N CYS A 47 -8.49 9.62 -13.60
CA CYS A 47 -9.91 9.87 -13.43
C CYS A 47 -10.29 11.36 -13.51
N TYR A 48 -11.57 11.60 -13.74
CA TYR A 48 -12.16 12.93 -13.67
C TYR A 48 -12.12 13.42 -12.21
N ILE A 49 -11.67 14.66 -12.00
CA ILE A 49 -11.60 15.28 -10.68
C ILE A 49 -12.72 16.29 -10.58
N GLU A 50 -13.61 16.09 -9.61
CA GLU A 50 -14.69 17.03 -9.33
C GLU A 50 -14.12 18.42 -8.98
N LYS A 51 -14.82 19.46 -9.43
CA LYS A 51 -14.36 20.85 -9.20
C LYS A 51 -14.20 21.16 -7.72
N ILE A 52 -15.07 20.58 -6.87
CA ILE A 52 -15.04 20.74 -5.41
C ILE A 52 -13.82 20.06 -4.78
N ASP A 53 -13.31 18.99 -5.40
CA ASP A 53 -12.22 18.18 -4.87
C ASP A 53 -10.85 18.68 -5.33
N PHE A 54 -10.82 19.42 -6.44
CA PHE A 54 -9.59 19.79 -7.14
C PHE A 54 -8.56 20.47 -6.23
N HIS A 55 -8.97 21.48 -5.46
CA HIS A 55 -8.04 22.22 -4.59
C HIS A 55 -7.45 21.32 -3.51
N ARG A 56 -8.30 20.58 -2.80
CA ARG A 56 -7.89 19.67 -1.75
C ARG A 56 -6.96 18.57 -2.27
N LEU A 57 -7.30 17.97 -3.41
CA LEU A 57 -6.46 16.95 -4.02
C LEU A 57 -5.10 17.50 -4.44
N MET A 58 -5.04 18.67 -5.09
CA MET A 58 -3.75 19.27 -5.46
C MET A 58 -2.90 19.63 -4.23
N ASP A 59 -3.50 19.99 -3.09
CA ASP A 59 -2.78 20.21 -1.83
C ASP A 59 -2.19 18.91 -1.28
N ILE A 60 -2.97 17.84 -1.27
CA ILE A 60 -2.52 16.49 -0.88
C ILE A 60 -1.34 16.03 -1.74
N LEU A 61 -1.48 16.13 -3.08
CA LEU A 61 -0.43 15.69 -4.00
C LEU A 61 0.87 16.47 -3.80
N ARG A 62 0.78 17.79 -3.56
CA ARG A 62 1.95 18.63 -3.26
C ARG A 62 2.64 18.22 -1.96
N ARG A 63 1.88 18.00 -0.89
CA ARG A 63 2.43 17.58 0.40
C ARG A 63 3.20 16.26 0.27
N ILE A 64 2.59 15.25 -0.35
CA ILE A 64 3.25 13.95 -0.57
C ILE A 64 4.48 14.09 -1.48
N ASP A 65 4.42 14.93 -2.52
CA ASP A 65 5.57 15.17 -3.41
C ASP A 65 6.77 15.81 -2.70
N GLU A 66 6.49 16.56 -1.64
CA GLU A 66 7.47 17.18 -0.76
C GLU A 66 7.85 16.25 0.43
N ASP A 67 7.51 14.95 0.36
CA ASP A 67 7.72 13.94 1.41
C ASP A 67 7.06 14.28 2.76
N ASN A 68 6.07 15.18 2.77
CA ASN A 68 5.32 15.55 3.97
C ASN A 68 4.23 14.52 4.27
N ARG A 69 3.97 14.31 5.56
CA ARG A 69 2.83 13.49 6.04
C ARG A 69 1.50 14.14 5.69
N LEU A 70 0.47 13.31 5.57
CA LEU A 70 -0.91 13.77 5.41
C LEU A 70 -1.58 13.96 6.76
N PHE A 71 -2.49 14.93 6.83
CA PHE A 71 -3.39 15.06 7.96
C PHE A 71 -4.40 13.92 7.99
N GLU A 72 -4.84 13.51 9.18
CA GLU A 72 -5.84 12.45 9.35
C GLU A 72 -7.12 12.73 8.57
N ASN A 73 -7.57 14.00 8.54
CA ASN A 73 -8.73 14.41 7.76
C ASN A 73 -8.56 14.17 6.25
N ASP A 74 -7.36 14.34 5.71
CA ASP A 74 -7.06 14.09 4.29
C ASP A 74 -7.01 12.59 3.99
N LEU A 75 -6.43 11.81 4.89
CA LEU A 75 -6.41 10.35 4.76
C LEU A 75 -7.83 9.76 4.85
N LEU A 76 -8.65 10.25 5.78
CA LEU A 76 -10.06 9.85 5.90
C LEU A 76 -10.82 10.20 4.62
N TRP A 77 -10.62 11.40 4.09
CA TRP A 77 -11.24 11.83 2.84
C TRP A 77 -10.82 10.95 1.66
N LEU A 78 -9.52 10.67 1.50
CA LEU A 78 -9.00 9.75 0.47
C LEU A 78 -9.53 8.30 0.63
N SER A 79 -9.88 7.88 1.84
CA SER A 79 -10.36 6.52 2.10
C SER A 79 -11.89 6.37 1.92
N THR A 80 -12.60 7.49 1.83
CA THR A 80 -14.06 7.58 1.77
C THR A 80 -14.53 8.24 0.49
N HIS A 81 -14.70 9.57 0.49
CA HIS A 81 -15.16 10.37 -0.66
C HIS A 81 -14.16 10.34 -1.82
N GLY A 82 -12.89 10.58 -1.54
CA GLY A 82 -11.82 10.66 -2.53
C GLY A 82 -11.20 9.31 -2.91
N ARG A 83 -11.91 8.19 -2.73
CA ARG A 83 -11.38 6.84 -2.94
C ARG A 83 -10.81 6.63 -4.34
N ASP A 84 -11.48 7.17 -5.36
CA ASP A 84 -11.05 7.05 -6.76
C ASP A 84 -9.79 7.88 -7.05
N TYR A 85 -9.45 8.84 -6.18
CA TYR A 85 -8.20 9.60 -6.26
C TYR A 85 -7.07 8.95 -5.45
N PHE A 86 -7.35 7.96 -4.59
CA PHE A 86 -6.32 7.32 -3.78
C PHE A 86 -5.69 6.13 -4.52
N SER A 87 -5.02 6.47 -5.63
CA SER A 87 -4.34 5.52 -6.51
C SER A 87 -3.31 4.66 -5.77
N LYS A 88 -2.82 3.61 -6.43
CA LYS A 88 -1.77 2.76 -5.86
C LYS A 88 -0.49 3.57 -5.61
N GLU A 89 -0.14 4.46 -6.52
CA GLU A 89 1.04 5.31 -6.51
C GLU A 89 0.97 6.33 -5.37
N LEU A 90 -0.18 6.98 -5.19
CA LEU A 90 -0.39 7.92 -4.08
C LEU A 90 -0.38 7.20 -2.73
N ARG A 91 -1.04 6.04 -2.61
CA ARG A 91 -0.99 5.19 -1.41
C ARG A 91 0.43 4.77 -1.06
N SER A 92 1.19 4.33 -2.06
CA SER A 92 2.58 3.93 -1.88
C SER A 92 3.44 5.09 -1.38
N ALA A 93 3.28 6.28 -1.96
CA ALA A 93 4.02 7.47 -1.53
C ALA A 93 3.62 7.94 -0.12
N TYR A 94 2.32 7.91 0.21
CA TYR A 94 1.85 8.14 1.58
C TYR A 94 2.50 7.18 2.58
N HIS A 95 2.45 5.87 2.31
CA HIS A 95 3.07 4.88 3.20
C HIS A 95 4.58 5.08 3.31
N HIS A 96 5.25 5.49 2.24
CA HIS A 96 6.67 5.83 2.29
C HIS A 96 6.98 7.02 3.22
N ALA A 97 6.22 8.10 3.13
CA ALA A 97 6.40 9.28 4.00
C ALA A 97 6.17 8.94 5.49
N GLU A 98 5.12 8.17 5.79
CA GLU A 98 4.87 7.68 7.15
C GLU A 98 6.00 6.76 7.65
N ALA A 99 6.50 5.86 6.80
CA ALA A 99 7.59 4.96 7.17
C ALA A 99 8.85 5.74 7.57
N LYS A 100 9.24 6.74 6.76
CA LYS A 100 10.37 7.63 7.06
C LYS A 100 10.18 8.37 8.39
N PHE A 101 8.99 8.92 8.64
CA PHE A 101 8.70 9.61 9.89
C PHE A 101 8.91 8.70 11.11
N TYR A 102 8.33 7.51 11.09
CA TYR A 102 8.47 6.56 12.20
C TYR A 102 9.90 6.06 12.35
N GLU A 103 10.60 5.83 11.25
CA GLU A 103 12.01 5.43 11.28
C GLU A 103 12.91 6.53 11.87
N GLU A 104 12.72 7.79 11.49
CA GLU A 104 13.45 8.91 12.08
C GLU A 104 13.21 9.02 13.58
N HIS A 105 11.98 8.77 14.04
CA HIS A 105 11.67 8.75 15.46
C HIS A 105 12.35 7.57 16.16
N PHE A 106 12.30 6.37 15.58
CA PHE A 106 13.00 5.20 16.09
C PHE A 106 14.51 5.46 16.22
N ASN A 107 15.15 6.03 15.19
CA ASN A 107 16.58 6.32 15.22
C ASN A 107 16.97 7.26 16.37
N ARG A 108 16.07 8.16 16.78
CA ARG A 108 16.29 9.10 17.89
C ARG A 108 15.96 8.52 19.27
N SER A 109 14.85 7.78 19.40
CA SER A 109 14.32 7.34 20.69
C SER A 109 14.62 5.88 21.03
N GLN A 110 14.98 5.07 20.04
CA GLN A 110 15.04 3.61 20.11
C GLN A 110 13.71 2.96 20.56
N ASP A 111 12.58 3.66 20.39
CA ASP A 111 11.25 3.12 20.69
C ASP A 111 10.84 2.07 19.64
N VAL A 112 10.72 0.82 20.09
CA VAL A 112 10.36 -0.33 19.26
C VAL A 112 9.00 -0.17 18.59
N TRP A 113 8.04 0.54 19.19
CA TRP A 113 6.76 0.80 18.51
C TRP A 113 6.95 1.63 17.25
N MET A 114 7.90 2.57 17.25
CA MET A 114 8.22 3.37 16.07
C MET A 114 8.84 2.49 14.97
N ALA A 115 9.74 1.58 15.31
CA ALA A 115 10.28 0.61 14.35
C ALA A 115 9.21 -0.34 13.78
N ILE A 116 8.29 -0.83 14.63
CA ILE A 116 7.15 -1.66 14.19
C ILE A 116 6.25 -0.89 13.22
N ASN A 117 5.93 0.37 13.53
CA ASN A 117 5.11 1.21 12.66
C ASN A 117 5.83 1.54 11.35
N ALA A 118 7.11 1.89 11.39
CA ALA A 118 7.93 2.12 10.20
C ALA A 118 7.94 0.89 9.29
N SER A 119 8.20 -0.28 9.88
CA SER A 119 8.21 -1.57 9.17
C SER A 119 6.85 -1.86 8.49
N SER A 120 5.75 -1.70 9.21
CA SER A 120 4.39 -1.86 8.68
C SER A 120 4.12 -0.96 7.46
N HIS A 121 4.54 0.30 7.52
CA HIS A 121 4.40 1.23 6.41
C HIS A 121 5.32 0.91 5.23
N TYR A 122 6.58 0.53 5.48
CA TYR A 122 7.50 0.12 4.42
C TYR A 122 7.00 -1.09 3.64
N ARG A 123 6.41 -2.08 4.32
CA ARG A 123 5.77 -3.22 3.64
C ARG A 123 4.65 -2.77 2.70
N LYS A 124 3.79 -1.85 3.13
CA LYS A 124 2.65 -1.34 2.34
C LYS A 124 3.07 -0.54 1.09
N CYS A 125 4.31 -0.06 1.03
CA CYS A 125 4.89 0.56 -0.17
C CYS A 125 5.93 -0.32 -0.88
N GLY A 126 5.96 -1.63 -0.60
CA GLY A 126 6.79 -2.60 -1.30
C GLY A 126 8.28 -2.56 -0.92
N LYS A 127 8.64 -1.91 0.19
CA LYS A 127 10.03 -1.79 0.68
C LYS A 127 10.32 -2.76 1.83
N SER A 128 9.91 -4.03 1.68
CA SER A 128 10.04 -5.04 2.73
C SER A 128 11.50 -5.34 3.13
N LEU A 129 12.47 -5.11 2.25
CA LEU A 129 13.90 -5.18 2.60
C LEU A 129 14.28 -4.13 3.66
N ARG A 130 13.87 -2.86 3.48
CA ARG A 130 14.11 -1.81 4.49
C ARG A 130 13.38 -2.10 5.79
N ALA A 131 12.15 -2.61 5.69
CA ALA A 131 11.39 -3.06 6.85
C ALA A 131 12.13 -4.15 7.65
N ALA A 132 12.82 -5.08 6.96
CA ALA A 132 13.64 -6.11 7.59
C ALA A 132 14.88 -5.52 8.28
N GLU A 133 15.58 -4.59 7.63
CA GLU A 133 16.77 -3.92 8.20
C GLU A 133 16.45 -3.23 9.53
N ILE A 134 15.34 -2.48 9.58
CA ILE A 134 14.90 -1.77 10.79
C ILE A 134 14.59 -2.75 11.92
N LEU A 135 13.84 -3.83 11.62
CA LEU A 135 13.47 -4.79 12.66
C LEU A 135 14.67 -5.63 13.15
N LYS A 136 15.63 -5.93 12.28
CA LYS A 136 16.87 -6.64 12.65
C LYS A 136 17.76 -5.84 13.61
N ALA A 137 17.64 -4.52 13.64
CA ALA A 137 18.39 -3.67 14.55
C ALA A 137 17.88 -3.72 16.01
N ILE A 138 16.70 -4.30 16.26
CA ILE A 138 16.08 -4.35 17.58
C ILE A 138 16.63 -5.52 18.39
N ASP A 139 17.12 -5.24 19.59
CA ASP A 139 17.39 -6.27 20.59
C ASP A 139 16.10 -6.76 21.24
N ILE A 140 15.57 -7.85 20.70
CA ILE A 140 14.34 -8.48 21.19
C ILE A 140 14.52 -9.26 22.49
N VAL A 141 15.73 -9.73 22.80
CA VAL A 141 15.98 -10.64 23.92
C VAL A 141 15.60 -9.97 25.24
N ASN A 142 16.06 -8.74 25.40
CA ASN A 142 15.91 -7.94 26.62
C ASN A 142 14.54 -7.24 26.74
N MET A 143 13.61 -7.47 25.81
CA MET A 143 12.31 -6.82 25.83
C MET A 143 11.36 -7.42 26.90
N ALA A 144 10.96 -6.62 27.88
CA ALA A 144 10.12 -7.08 28.98
C ALA A 144 8.65 -7.34 28.57
N SER A 145 8.11 -6.52 27.67
CA SER A 145 6.68 -6.57 27.33
C SER A 145 6.35 -7.71 26.39
N ARG A 146 5.55 -8.67 26.89
CA ARG A 146 4.98 -9.77 26.07
C ARG A 146 4.18 -9.24 24.88
N LYS A 147 3.37 -8.19 25.08
CA LYS A 147 2.59 -7.54 24.01
C LYS A 147 3.50 -6.98 22.92
N MET A 148 4.59 -6.31 23.32
CA MET A 148 5.56 -5.76 22.38
C MET A 148 6.29 -6.87 21.63
N LYS A 149 6.72 -7.95 22.32
CA LYS A 149 7.34 -9.12 21.68
C LYS A 149 6.39 -9.73 20.64
N THR A 150 5.12 -9.94 20.97
CA THR A 150 4.14 -10.45 20.01
C THR A 150 3.96 -9.52 18.81
N ALA A 151 3.86 -8.19 19.04
CA ALA A 151 3.74 -7.21 17.96
C ALA A 151 4.98 -7.19 17.04
N PHE A 152 6.18 -7.31 17.61
CA PHE A 152 7.41 -7.45 16.84
C PHE A 152 7.38 -8.70 15.96
N HIS A 153 7.13 -9.88 16.55
CA HIS A 153 7.15 -11.14 15.80
C HIS A 153 6.10 -11.19 14.70
N THR A 154 4.87 -10.72 14.95
CA THR A 154 3.84 -10.63 13.91
C THR A 154 4.22 -9.67 12.79
N THR A 155 4.81 -8.52 13.12
CA THR A 155 5.27 -7.55 12.10
C THR A 155 6.43 -8.13 11.29
N PHE A 156 7.40 -8.76 11.95
CA PHE A 156 8.55 -9.34 11.28
C PHE A 156 8.17 -10.56 10.44
N CYS A 157 7.22 -11.38 10.90
CA CYS A 157 6.61 -12.45 10.11
C CYS A 157 6.02 -11.89 8.81
N GLY A 158 5.26 -10.78 8.88
CA GLY A 158 4.76 -10.11 7.69
C GLY A 158 5.87 -9.69 6.73
N VAL A 159 7.00 -9.19 7.24
CA VAL A 159 8.17 -8.87 6.40
C VAL A 159 8.73 -10.11 5.73
N GLN A 160 8.95 -11.20 6.47
CA GLN A 160 9.50 -12.44 5.92
C GLN A 160 8.57 -13.08 4.88
N ARG A 161 7.24 -13.03 5.11
CA ARG A 161 6.22 -13.42 4.13
C ARG A 161 6.36 -12.63 2.84
N ASP A 162 6.47 -11.30 2.91
CA ASP A 162 6.62 -10.45 1.72
C ASP A 162 7.92 -10.75 0.95
N LEU A 163 8.99 -11.14 1.65
CA LEU A 163 10.29 -11.51 1.07
C LEU A 163 10.34 -12.94 0.55
N GLY A 164 9.28 -13.75 0.76
CA GLY A 164 9.24 -15.15 0.37
C GLY A 164 10.00 -16.11 1.30
N HIS A 165 10.50 -15.63 2.44
CA HIS A 165 11.15 -16.42 3.49
C HIS A 165 10.10 -17.13 4.34
N ARG A 166 9.49 -18.16 3.75
CA ARG A 166 8.29 -18.81 4.27
C ARG A 166 8.52 -19.45 5.64
N ASP A 167 9.59 -20.20 5.80
CA ASP A 167 9.83 -20.98 7.02
C ASP A 167 10.08 -20.03 8.20
N GLU A 168 10.88 -18.99 8.00
CA GLU A 168 11.10 -17.94 8.99
C GLU A 168 9.80 -17.20 9.34
N ALA A 169 8.94 -16.95 8.35
CA ALA A 169 7.64 -16.32 8.59
C ALA A 169 6.73 -17.21 9.46
N ILE A 170 6.73 -18.53 9.24
CA ILE A 170 5.97 -19.49 10.06
C ILE A 170 6.51 -19.51 11.49
N ASP A 171 7.84 -19.62 11.66
CA ASP A 171 8.47 -19.65 12.99
C ASP A 171 8.13 -18.40 13.80
N LEU A 172 8.27 -17.22 13.19
CA LEU A 172 7.92 -15.95 13.84
C LEU A 172 6.43 -15.90 14.22
N ALA A 173 5.53 -16.35 13.35
CA ALA A 173 4.10 -16.38 13.65
C ALA A 173 3.75 -17.38 14.75
N MET A 174 4.39 -18.55 14.77
CA MET A 174 4.22 -19.56 15.82
C MET A 174 4.74 -19.05 17.17
N ILE A 175 5.89 -18.37 17.21
CA ILE A 175 6.39 -17.71 18.43
C ILE A 175 5.38 -16.66 18.92
N ALA A 176 4.88 -15.81 18.03
CA ALA A 176 3.88 -14.80 18.38
C ALA A 176 2.59 -15.44 18.94
N HIS A 177 2.13 -16.52 18.32
CA HIS A 177 0.98 -17.28 18.79
C HIS A 177 1.23 -17.90 20.17
N GLY A 178 2.41 -18.48 20.42
CA GLY A 178 2.78 -19.02 21.73
C GLY A 178 2.83 -17.96 22.83
N LEU A 179 3.29 -16.74 22.51
CA LEU A 179 3.30 -15.62 23.45
C LEU A 179 1.88 -15.15 23.81
N MET A 180 0.97 -15.07 22.83
CA MET A 180 -0.41 -14.62 23.03
C MET A 180 -1.39 -15.48 22.24
N SER A 181 -1.74 -16.65 22.78
CA SER A 181 -2.54 -17.66 22.07
C SER A 181 -3.99 -17.25 21.78
N LYS A 182 -4.53 -16.29 22.54
CA LYS A 182 -5.87 -15.72 22.31
C LYS A 182 -5.89 -14.57 21.29
N ASP A 183 -4.74 -14.16 20.78
CA ASP A 183 -4.62 -13.12 19.77
C ASP A 183 -4.92 -13.69 18.38
N PHE A 184 -5.78 -13.03 17.60
CA PHE A 184 -6.09 -13.46 16.25
C PHE A 184 -4.97 -13.15 15.25
N ARG A 185 -4.13 -12.14 15.49
CA ARG A 185 -3.14 -11.64 14.50
C ARG A 185 -2.11 -12.67 14.05
N PRO A 186 -1.51 -13.48 14.94
CA PRO A 186 -0.64 -14.58 14.50
C PRO A 186 -1.38 -15.61 13.64
N CYS A 187 -2.67 -15.83 13.92
CA CYS A 187 -3.49 -16.81 13.22
C CYS A 187 -3.81 -16.36 11.79
N THR A 188 -4.11 -15.07 11.60
CA THR A 188 -4.33 -14.51 10.26
C THR A 188 -3.07 -14.59 9.40
N LEU A 189 -1.89 -14.38 9.99
CA LEU A 189 -0.61 -14.54 9.30
C LEU A 189 -0.35 -16.00 8.91
N LEU A 190 -0.52 -16.94 9.85
CA LEU A 190 -0.36 -18.37 9.56
C LEU A 190 -1.34 -18.83 8.48
N GLY A 191 -2.61 -18.42 8.56
CA GLY A 191 -3.61 -18.74 7.56
C GLY A 191 -3.19 -18.30 6.15
N ALA A 192 -2.68 -17.07 6.06
CA ALA A 192 -2.21 -16.53 4.79
C ALA A 192 -0.97 -17.26 4.25
N ILE A 193 0.02 -17.53 5.11
CA ILE A 193 1.26 -18.21 4.72
C ILE A 193 0.98 -19.63 4.23
N TYR A 194 0.13 -20.39 4.93
CA TYR A 194 -0.23 -21.75 4.53
C TYR A 194 -1.08 -21.78 3.27
N MET A 195 -2.00 -20.83 3.09
CA MET A 195 -2.75 -20.66 1.83
C MET A 195 -1.82 -20.40 0.64
N GLU A 196 -0.87 -19.47 0.79
CA GLU A 196 0.15 -19.18 -0.23
C GLU A 196 1.11 -20.37 -0.46
N ALA A 197 1.20 -21.30 0.49
CA ALA A 197 1.95 -22.53 0.38
C ALA A 197 1.21 -23.68 -0.31
N GLY A 198 -0.04 -23.47 -0.72
CA GLY A 198 -0.89 -24.54 -1.25
C GLY A 198 -1.39 -25.51 -0.16
N GLN A 199 -1.11 -25.24 1.12
CA GLN A 199 -1.65 -25.99 2.25
C GLN A 199 -3.02 -25.41 2.62
N VAL A 200 -3.95 -25.48 1.66
CA VAL A 200 -5.22 -24.76 1.68
C VAL A 200 -6.07 -25.11 2.92
N SER A 201 -6.16 -26.39 3.27
CA SER A 201 -6.94 -26.82 4.43
C SER A 201 -6.40 -26.25 5.74
N LEU A 202 -5.09 -26.40 5.97
CA LEU A 202 -4.42 -25.88 7.17
C LEU A 202 -4.50 -24.34 7.23
N GLY A 203 -4.32 -23.66 6.10
CA GLY A 203 -4.48 -22.21 6.04
C GLY A 203 -5.89 -21.77 6.43
N HIS A 204 -6.91 -22.52 6.02
CA HIS A 204 -8.30 -22.22 6.37
C HIS A 204 -8.58 -22.47 7.84
N GLU A 205 -8.06 -23.57 8.41
CA GLU A 205 -8.16 -23.85 9.85
C GLU A 205 -7.56 -22.71 10.70
N TRP A 206 -6.44 -22.14 10.28
CA TRP A 206 -5.85 -20.98 10.96
C TRP A 206 -6.70 -19.71 10.82
N TYR A 207 -7.39 -19.52 9.70
CA TYR A 207 -8.34 -18.41 9.53
C TYR A 207 -9.59 -18.58 10.39
N GLU A 208 -10.19 -19.78 10.45
CA GLU A 208 -11.31 -20.07 11.36
C GLU A 208 -10.92 -19.79 12.81
N LYS A 209 -9.73 -20.26 13.21
CA LYS A 209 -9.16 -19.98 14.53
C LYS A 209 -8.95 -18.47 14.78
N ALA A 210 -8.67 -17.68 13.73
CA ALA A 210 -8.58 -16.23 13.85
C ALA A 210 -9.97 -15.60 14.06
N ILE A 211 -10.99 -16.07 13.34
CA ILE A 211 -12.39 -15.61 13.46
C ILE A 211 -12.93 -15.91 14.86
N GLU A 212 -12.70 -17.11 15.37
CA GLU A 212 -13.03 -17.50 16.76
C GLU A 212 -12.41 -16.57 17.81
N ARG A 213 -11.29 -15.91 17.46
CA ARG A 213 -10.54 -14.97 18.32
C ARG A 213 -10.85 -13.50 18.03
N GLY A 214 -11.89 -13.23 17.24
CA GLY A 214 -12.42 -11.90 16.98
C GLY A 214 -11.87 -11.22 15.72
N ALA A 215 -11.24 -11.96 14.80
CA ALA A 215 -10.99 -11.42 13.46
C ALA A 215 -12.31 -11.24 12.70
N SER A 216 -12.45 -10.16 11.94
CA SER A 216 -13.60 -9.96 11.04
C SER A 216 -13.56 -10.97 9.90
N GLU A 217 -14.69 -11.63 9.67
CA GLU A 217 -14.89 -12.55 8.56
C GLU A 217 -14.65 -11.86 7.21
N GLU A 218 -15.14 -10.63 7.06
CA GLU A 218 -14.98 -9.82 5.85
C GLU A 218 -13.51 -9.48 5.56
N ALA A 219 -12.72 -9.26 6.62
CA ALA A 219 -11.29 -9.01 6.51
C ALA A 219 -10.55 -10.27 6.05
N ILE A 220 -10.89 -11.45 6.57
CA ILE A 220 -10.34 -12.73 6.13
C ILE A 220 -10.71 -12.99 4.66
N ASP A 221 -11.97 -12.79 4.29
CA ASP A 221 -12.44 -12.99 2.91
C ASP A 221 -11.74 -12.03 1.93
N SER A 222 -11.44 -10.81 2.37
CA SER A 222 -10.67 -9.85 1.58
C SER A 222 -9.22 -10.31 1.36
N GLU A 223 -8.57 -10.85 2.39
CA GLU A 223 -7.23 -11.43 2.28
C GLU A 223 -7.23 -12.68 1.37
N LEU A 224 -8.21 -13.58 1.53
CA LEU A 224 -8.38 -14.75 0.66
C LEU A 224 -8.52 -14.36 -0.81
N ARG A 225 -9.28 -13.30 -1.11
CA ARG A 225 -9.38 -12.77 -2.48
C ARG A 225 -8.03 -12.31 -3.00
N ILE A 226 -7.23 -11.62 -2.18
CA ILE A 226 -5.89 -11.16 -2.58
C ILE A 226 -4.99 -12.36 -2.90
N ILE A 227 -4.95 -13.37 -2.02
CA ILE A 227 -4.16 -14.59 -2.21
C ILE A 227 -4.62 -15.33 -3.48
N PHE A 228 -5.92 -15.54 -3.63
CA PHE A 228 -6.51 -16.21 -4.79
C PHE A 228 -6.15 -15.54 -6.12
N ASN A 229 -6.19 -14.20 -6.19
CA ASN A 229 -5.87 -13.46 -7.42
C ASN A 229 -4.39 -13.54 -7.77
N ARG A 230 -3.49 -13.68 -6.77
CA ARG A 230 -2.04 -13.77 -6.96
C ARG A 230 -1.56 -15.20 -7.20
N ALA A 231 -2.34 -16.20 -6.76
CA ALA A 231 -2.02 -17.60 -6.93
C ALA A 231 -1.85 -17.98 -8.40
N ASN A 232 -0.92 -18.91 -8.66
CA ASN A 232 -0.79 -19.55 -9.95
C ASN A 232 -2.04 -20.40 -10.27
N HIS A 233 -2.13 -20.90 -11.50
CA HIS A 233 -3.32 -21.62 -11.95
C HIS A 233 -3.65 -22.85 -11.10
N LYS A 234 -2.64 -23.64 -10.71
CA LYS A 234 -2.83 -24.87 -9.92
C LYS A 234 -3.35 -24.52 -8.52
N ASP A 235 -2.63 -23.67 -7.79
CA ASP A 235 -3.00 -23.30 -6.42
C ASP A 235 -4.37 -22.61 -6.38
N ARG A 236 -4.70 -21.81 -7.41
CA ARG A 236 -6.02 -21.18 -7.56
C ARG A 236 -7.13 -22.22 -7.71
N GLN A 237 -6.90 -23.30 -8.46
CA GLN A 237 -7.88 -24.38 -8.59
C GLN A 237 -8.06 -25.13 -7.27
N ASP A 238 -6.97 -25.40 -6.54
CA ASP A 238 -7.01 -26.08 -5.25
C ASP A 238 -7.76 -25.23 -4.20
N ILE A 239 -7.45 -23.93 -4.12
CA ILE A 239 -8.18 -22.97 -3.27
C ILE A 239 -9.66 -22.92 -3.66
N ARG A 240 -9.98 -22.80 -4.96
CA ARG A 240 -11.37 -22.75 -5.45
C ARG A 240 -12.15 -23.98 -5.01
N LYS A 241 -11.60 -25.17 -5.26
CA LYS A 241 -12.24 -26.45 -4.94
C LYS A 241 -12.51 -26.56 -3.44
N TYR A 242 -11.49 -26.26 -2.62
CA TYR A 242 -11.59 -26.36 -1.17
C TYR A 242 -12.63 -25.37 -0.60
N LEU A 243 -12.54 -24.08 -0.95
CA LEU A 243 -13.43 -23.07 -0.40
C LEU A 243 -14.91 -23.32 -0.77
N LEU A 244 -15.19 -23.78 -2.01
CA LEU A 244 -16.56 -24.12 -2.40
C LEU A 244 -17.10 -25.37 -1.68
N GLN A 245 -16.22 -26.29 -1.27
CA GLN A 245 -16.60 -27.44 -0.46
C GLN A 245 -16.93 -27.03 0.99
N VAL A 246 -16.18 -26.06 1.54
CA VAL A 246 -16.43 -25.52 2.89
C VAL A 246 -17.75 -24.76 2.94
N ASP A 247 -17.91 -23.74 2.09
CA ASP A 247 -19.14 -22.95 2.00
C ASP A 247 -19.29 -22.36 0.59
N SER A 248 -20.10 -23.04 -0.22
CA SER A 248 -20.35 -22.64 -1.61
C SER A 248 -21.08 -21.29 -1.76
N ARG A 249 -21.76 -20.81 -0.72
CA ARG A 249 -22.49 -19.54 -0.72
C ARG A 249 -21.54 -18.39 -0.37
N ARG A 250 -20.85 -18.47 0.78
CA ARG A 250 -19.88 -17.47 1.23
C ARG A 250 -18.76 -17.28 0.22
N PHE A 251 -18.21 -18.38 -0.31
CA PHE A 251 -17.09 -18.34 -1.25
C PHE A 251 -17.51 -18.33 -2.72
N SER A 252 -18.78 -18.06 -3.05
CA SER A 252 -19.26 -18.03 -4.45
C SER A 252 -18.44 -17.12 -5.39
N TRP A 253 -17.74 -16.11 -4.86
CA TRP A 253 -16.87 -15.21 -5.59
C TRP A 253 -15.68 -15.90 -6.29
N VAL A 254 -15.27 -17.10 -5.89
CA VAL A 254 -14.19 -17.85 -6.57
C VAL A 254 -14.63 -18.45 -7.92
N LYS A 255 -15.94 -18.49 -8.21
CA LYS A 255 -16.49 -19.02 -9.47
C LYS A 255 -16.37 -18.03 -10.62
N ASN A 256 -16.40 -16.73 -10.32
CA ASN A 256 -16.48 -15.65 -11.29
C ASN A 256 -15.10 -15.06 -11.64
N ARG A 257 -14.00 -15.75 -11.28
CA ARG A 257 -12.62 -15.28 -11.40
C ARG A 257 -11.66 -16.39 -11.82
#